data_AF-R7HF28-F1
#
_entry.id   AF-R7HF28-F1
#
_cell.length_a   1.000
_cell.length_b   1.000
_cell.length_c   1.000
_cell.angle_alpha   90.00
_cell.angle_beta   90.00
_cell.angle_gamma   90.00
#
_symmetry.space_group_name_H-M   'P 1'
#
loop_
_entity.id
_entity.type
_entity.pdbx_description
1 polymer ?
#
loop_
_entity_poly.entity_id
_entity_poly.type
_entity_poly.pdbx_seq_one_letter_code
_entity_poly.pdbx_strand_id
1 'polypeptide(L)'
;MNKVVEELSKIGIVPVIALDDAKDAEPLAKALIEGGLPCAEVTFRTAAAEESIRIMAEKFPELVVGAGTVLTPEQADRAMNAGAKFIVSPGLNPKVVKHCLDKGYPIVPGTSNPSDVETAIELGLDVVKFFPAEAAGGLNMIKSMAAPYTNMKFMPTGGINAGNLKSYLDFGKIVCCGGSWMVKKDMVAAGDFEGIKNLTREAVDTMLGFEVRHVGVNLQSGEEAEDLADTFNKMFSFEKKVGNSSVFSGTGFELMKKQGRGTHGHIAIATNYIERAIYHLEKRGFEFDKDSAVIKNDRLKAIYFKGEFGGFAIHLVQK
;
A
#
# COMPACT_ATOMS: atom_id res chain seq x y z
N MET A 1 0.11 6.15 -16.31
CA MET A 1 0.87 5.41 -15.28
C MET A 1 1.20 4.03 -15.79
N ASN A 2 2.45 3.56 -15.58
CA ASN A 2 2.89 2.25 -16.02
C ASN A 2 2.33 1.13 -15.12
N LYS A 3 2.06 -0.07 -15.68
CA LYS A 3 1.51 -1.23 -14.94
C LYS A 3 2.33 -1.63 -13.71
N VAL A 4 3.66 -1.51 -13.76
CA VAL A 4 4.53 -1.83 -12.61
C VAL A 4 4.29 -0.81 -11.49
N VAL A 5 4.19 0.47 -11.82
CA VAL A 5 3.91 1.53 -10.82
C VAL A 5 2.50 1.43 -10.26
N GLU A 6 1.52 1.01 -11.07
CA GLU A 6 0.18 0.66 -10.61
C GLU A 6 0.19 -0.46 -9.58
N GLU A 7 0.98 -1.51 -9.83
CA GLU A 7 1.15 -2.62 -8.88
C GLU A 7 1.82 -2.14 -7.58
N LEU A 8 2.89 -1.36 -7.67
CA LEU A 8 3.53 -0.75 -6.49
C LEU A 8 2.56 0.13 -5.70
N SER A 9 1.62 0.80 -6.38
CA SER A 9 0.61 1.63 -5.73
C SER A 9 -0.42 0.83 -4.92
N LYS A 10 -0.75 -0.38 -5.38
CA LYS A 10 -1.60 -1.32 -4.65
C LYS A 10 -0.87 -1.94 -3.45
N ILE A 11 0.43 -2.23 -3.61
CA ILE A 11 1.28 -2.74 -2.52
C ILE A 11 1.45 -1.68 -1.43
N GLY A 12 1.77 -0.45 -1.82
CA GLY A 12 1.78 0.74 -0.97
C GLY A 12 3.10 1.08 -0.28
N ILE A 13 3.96 0.08 -0.03
CA ILE A 13 5.30 0.26 0.55
C ILE A 13 6.31 -0.48 -0.34
N VAL A 14 7.45 0.15 -0.64
CA VAL A 14 8.56 -0.46 -1.37
C VAL A 14 9.77 -0.56 -0.45
N PRO A 15 10.17 -1.78 -0.02
CA PRO A 15 11.40 -1.99 0.73
C PRO A 15 12.62 -1.56 -0.09
N VAL A 16 13.42 -0.63 0.45
CA VAL A 16 14.68 -0.16 -0.16
C VAL A 16 15.85 -0.92 0.46
N ILE A 17 16.54 -1.71 -0.34
CA ILE A 17 17.44 -2.76 0.12
C ILE A 17 18.88 -2.48 -0.35
N ALA A 18 19.84 -2.66 0.53
CA ALA A 18 21.25 -2.83 0.17
C ALA A 18 21.71 -4.19 0.68
N LEU A 19 22.18 -5.04 -0.23
CA LEU A 19 22.71 -6.37 0.07
C LEU A 19 24.22 -6.36 -0.13
N ASP A 20 24.99 -6.76 0.87
CA ASP A 20 26.44 -6.87 0.74
C ASP A 20 26.85 -8.20 0.07
N ASP A 21 26.02 -9.25 0.18
CA ASP A 21 26.22 -10.58 -0.39
C ASP A 21 24.93 -11.05 -1.10
N ALA A 22 25.07 -11.62 -2.31
CA ALA A 22 23.94 -12.05 -3.11
C ALA A 22 23.24 -13.29 -2.54
N LYS A 23 23.91 -14.07 -1.68
CA LYS A 23 23.30 -15.25 -1.03
C LYS A 23 22.07 -14.89 -0.19
N ASP A 24 22.00 -13.67 0.32
CA ASP A 24 20.92 -13.20 1.19
C ASP A 24 19.67 -12.79 0.39
N ALA A 25 19.77 -12.73 -0.94
CA ALA A 25 18.69 -12.25 -1.80
C ALA A 25 17.46 -13.17 -1.80
N GLU A 26 17.66 -14.47 -1.91
CA GLU A 26 16.57 -15.46 -1.89
C GLU A 26 15.79 -15.48 -0.56
N PRO A 27 16.43 -15.67 0.60
CA PRO A 27 15.71 -15.70 1.87
C PRO A 27 15.06 -14.35 2.20
N LEU A 28 15.67 -13.23 1.79
CA LEU A 28 15.06 -11.91 1.93
C LEU A 28 13.80 -11.76 1.07
N ALA A 29 13.85 -12.15 -0.21
CA ALA A 29 12.69 -12.10 -1.09
C ALA A 29 11.52 -12.93 -0.53
N LYS A 30 11.81 -14.14 -0.05
CA LYS A 30 10.82 -14.99 0.61
C LYS A 30 10.19 -14.30 1.84
N ALA A 31 11.01 -13.70 2.70
CA ALA A 31 10.53 -12.98 3.88
C ALA A 31 9.63 -11.79 3.53
N LEU A 32 9.97 -11.04 2.47
CA LEU A 32 9.17 -9.92 1.99
C LEU A 32 7.80 -10.38 1.46
N ILE A 33 7.77 -11.43 0.64
CA ILE A 33 6.53 -12.00 0.09
C ILE A 33 5.63 -12.51 1.23
N GLU A 34 6.16 -13.33 2.13
CA GLU A 34 5.40 -13.89 3.26
C GLU A 34 4.97 -12.82 4.28
N GLY A 35 5.71 -11.70 4.35
CA GLY A 35 5.36 -10.51 5.13
C GLY A 35 4.30 -9.64 4.47
N GLY A 36 3.96 -9.87 3.20
CA GLY A 36 2.93 -9.15 2.46
C GLY A 36 3.44 -7.99 1.59
N LEU A 37 4.76 -7.81 1.43
CA LEU A 37 5.34 -6.85 0.48
C LEU A 37 6.02 -7.61 -0.68
N PRO A 38 5.27 -8.08 -1.70
CA PRO A 38 5.84 -8.78 -2.85
C PRO A 38 6.51 -7.79 -3.83
N CYS A 39 7.38 -6.90 -3.33
CA CYS A 39 8.21 -6.01 -4.12
C CYS A 39 9.52 -5.65 -3.39
N ALA A 40 10.51 -5.17 -4.14
CA ALA A 40 11.80 -4.75 -3.60
C ALA A 40 12.47 -3.71 -4.52
N GLU A 41 13.10 -2.68 -3.94
CA GLU A 41 14.06 -1.79 -4.62
C GLU A 41 15.48 -2.18 -4.17
N VAL A 42 16.19 -2.97 -4.97
CA VAL A 42 17.58 -3.37 -4.68
C VAL A 42 18.53 -2.28 -5.18
N THR A 43 19.25 -1.63 -4.26
CA THR A 43 20.10 -0.47 -4.59
C THR A 43 21.46 -0.89 -5.17
N PHE A 44 21.87 -0.27 -6.28
CA PHE A 44 23.19 -0.40 -6.93
C PHE A 44 24.32 0.28 -6.13
N ARG A 45 24.27 0.17 -4.80
CA ARG A 45 25.29 0.67 -3.87
C ARG A 45 26.34 -0.38 -3.51
N THR A 46 26.10 -1.64 -3.88
CA THR A 46 26.97 -2.78 -3.59
C THR A 46 27.23 -3.58 -4.88
N ALA A 47 28.34 -4.33 -4.89
CA ALA A 47 28.66 -5.20 -6.03
C ALA A 47 27.65 -6.35 -6.20
N ALA A 48 26.96 -6.75 -5.12
CA ALA A 48 25.99 -7.84 -5.12
C ALA A 48 24.65 -7.49 -5.79
N ALA A 49 24.35 -6.21 -6.03
CA ALA A 49 23.02 -5.76 -6.46
C ALA A 49 22.49 -6.47 -7.72
N GLU A 50 23.33 -6.60 -8.76
CA GLU A 50 22.93 -7.25 -10.01
C GLU A 50 22.56 -8.72 -9.80
N GLU A 51 23.40 -9.47 -9.09
CA GLU A 51 23.16 -10.89 -8.84
C GLU A 51 22.00 -11.11 -7.87
N SER A 52 21.84 -10.24 -6.88
CA SER A 52 20.67 -10.26 -6.00
C SER A 52 19.37 -10.09 -6.78
N ILE A 53 19.31 -9.14 -7.72
CA ILE A 53 18.13 -8.95 -8.58
C ILE A 53 17.87 -10.21 -9.41
N ARG A 54 18.91 -10.80 -10.00
CA ARG A 54 18.80 -12.04 -10.79
C ARG A 54 18.18 -13.18 -9.99
N ILE A 55 18.74 -13.45 -8.81
CA ILE A 55 18.24 -14.49 -7.88
C ILE A 55 16.77 -14.23 -7.53
N MET A 56 16.43 -12.99 -7.15
CA MET A 56 15.06 -12.64 -6.76
C MET A 56 14.07 -12.80 -7.93
N ALA A 57 14.45 -12.34 -9.12
CA ALA A 57 13.59 -12.37 -10.30
C ALA A 57 13.35 -13.80 -10.81
N GLU A 58 14.38 -14.64 -10.83
CA GLU A 58 14.30 -16.02 -11.31
C GLU A 58 13.55 -16.93 -10.33
N LYS A 59 13.79 -16.79 -9.03
CA LYS A 59 13.20 -17.66 -7.99
C LYS A 59 11.79 -17.25 -7.58
N PHE A 60 11.46 -15.96 -7.68
CA PHE A 60 10.17 -15.43 -7.25
C PHE A 60 9.55 -14.54 -8.33
N PRO A 61 9.00 -15.12 -9.42
CA PRO A 61 8.41 -14.34 -10.52
C PRO A 61 7.28 -13.39 -10.08
N GLU A 62 6.60 -13.70 -8.96
CA GLU A 62 5.57 -12.89 -8.33
C GLU A 62 6.13 -11.63 -7.63
N LEU A 63 7.42 -11.60 -7.27
CA LEU A 63 8.06 -10.45 -6.65
C LEU A 63 8.27 -9.35 -7.69
N VAL A 64 7.81 -8.14 -7.40
CA VAL A 64 8.14 -6.94 -8.19
C VAL A 64 9.49 -6.38 -7.73
N VAL A 65 10.57 -7.00 -8.20
CA VAL A 65 11.94 -6.51 -7.94
C VAL A 65 12.31 -5.40 -8.92
N GLY A 66 12.89 -4.31 -8.43
CA GLY A 66 13.44 -3.21 -9.22
C GLY A 66 14.83 -2.83 -8.76
N ALA A 67 15.49 -1.98 -9.54
CA ALA A 67 16.83 -1.49 -9.24
C ALA A 67 16.80 -0.04 -8.77
N GLY A 68 17.30 0.20 -7.56
CA GLY A 68 17.49 1.53 -6.98
C GLY A 68 18.90 2.06 -7.14
N THR A 69 19.08 3.36 -6.89
CA THR A 69 20.40 4.02 -6.97
C THR A 69 21.09 3.84 -8.34
N VAL A 70 20.32 3.79 -9.42
CA VAL A 70 20.86 3.72 -10.78
C VAL A 70 21.29 5.12 -11.22
N LEU A 71 22.57 5.27 -11.60
CA LEU A 71 23.21 6.55 -11.93
C LEU A 71 23.65 6.65 -13.38
N THR A 72 23.78 5.52 -14.08
CA THR A 72 24.24 5.46 -15.48
C THR A 72 23.38 4.55 -16.34
N PRO A 73 23.34 4.76 -17.68
CA PRO A 73 22.69 3.84 -18.62
C PRO A 73 23.18 2.40 -18.52
N GLU A 74 24.47 2.20 -18.28
CA GLU A 74 25.07 0.86 -18.17
C GLU A 74 24.58 0.12 -16.92
N GLN A 75 24.38 0.83 -15.81
CA GLN A 75 23.76 0.24 -14.62
C GLN A 75 22.29 -0.13 -14.87
N ALA A 76 21.57 0.70 -15.62
CA ALA A 76 20.19 0.41 -16.02
C ALA A 76 20.12 -0.86 -16.88
N ASP A 77 21.04 -1.02 -17.83
CA ASP A 77 21.12 -2.22 -18.68
C ASP A 77 21.43 -3.48 -17.87
N ARG A 78 22.39 -3.39 -16.95
CA ARG A 78 22.71 -4.50 -16.03
C ARG A 78 21.51 -4.91 -15.19
N ALA A 79 20.78 -3.94 -14.64
CA ALA A 79 19.56 -4.19 -13.87
C ALA A 79 18.46 -4.85 -14.71
N MET A 80 18.20 -4.35 -15.92
CA MET A 80 17.20 -4.93 -16.83
C MET A 80 17.56 -6.35 -17.22
N ASN A 81 18.83 -6.60 -17.56
CA ASN A 81 19.34 -7.93 -17.92
C ASN A 81 19.31 -8.92 -16.75
N ALA A 82 19.35 -8.43 -15.50
CA ALA A 82 19.16 -9.24 -14.31
C ALA A 82 17.67 -9.48 -13.98
N GLY A 83 16.72 -8.87 -14.69
CA GLY A 83 15.29 -9.07 -14.47
C GLY A 83 14.61 -8.05 -13.55
N ALA A 84 15.26 -6.92 -13.23
CA ALA A 84 14.60 -5.82 -12.53
C ALA A 84 13.41 -5.33 -13.36
N LYS A 85 12.20 -5.18 -12.80
CA LYS A 85 10.97 -4.76 -13.51
C LYS A 85 10.79 -3.24 -13.59
N PHE A 86 11.54 -2.47 -12.82
CA PHE A 86 11.56 -1.01 -12.84
C PHE A 86 12.90 -0.46 -12.37
N ILE A 87 13.19 0.78 -12.75
CA ILE A 87 14.41 1.52 -12.39
C ILE A 87 14.08 2.71 -11.50
N VAL A 88 14.91 2.97 -10.51
CA VAL A 88 14.83 4.13 -9.61
C VAL A 88 16.21 4.78 -9.49
N SER A 89 16.25 6.10 -9.67
CA SER A 89 17.45 6.91 -9.46
C SER A 89 17.22 7.90 -8.29
N PRO A 90 18.27 8.28 -7.55
CA PRO A 90 18.12 9.19 -6.41
C PRO A 90 17.88 10.65 -6.86
N GLY A 91 18.29 10.99 -8.08
CA GLY A 91 18.02 12.27 -8.74
C GLY A 91 17.65 12.05 -10.21
N LEU A 92 17.29 13.12 -10.91
CA LEU A 92 16.90 13.07 -12.31
C LEU A 92 18.09 13.37 -13.23
N ASN A 93 18.61 12.33 -13.88
CA ASN A 93 19.56 12.48 -14.97
C ASN A 93 18.85 12.19 -16.30
N PRO A 94 18.63 13.19 -17.18
CA PRO A 94 17.91 12.99 -18.43
C PRO A 94 18.50 11.89 -19.32
N LYS A 95 19.81 11.63 -19.26
CA LYS A 95 20.44 10.55 -20.03
C LYS A 95 19.96 9.17 -19.60
N VAL A 96 19.85 8.94 -18.29
CA VAL A 96 19.38 7.66 -17.72
C VAL A 96 17.89 7.50 -17.97
N VAL A 97 17.11 8.58 -17.80
CA VAL A 97 15.67 8.57 -18.05
C VAL A 97 15.37 8.22 -19.51
N LYS A 98 15.94 8.97 -20.47
CA LYS A 98 15.75 8.71 -21.90
C LYS A 98 16.15 7.29 -22.28
N HIS A 99 17.31 6.83 -21.81
CA HIS A 99 17.77 5.46 -22.06
C HIS A 99 16.77 4.39 -21.61
N CYS A 100 16.17 4.55 -20.42
CA CYS A 100 15.15 3.62 -19.95
C CYS A 100 13.86 3.70 -20.79
N LEU A 101 13.40 4.92 -21.10
CA LEU A 101 12.19 5.15 -21.87
C LEU A 101 12.31 4.63 -23.33
N ASP A 102 13.46 4.84 -23.98
CA ASP A 102 13.74 4.36 -25.34
C ASP A 102 13.70 2.84 -25.42
N LYS A 103 13.99 2.15 -24.31
CA LYS A 103 13.87 0.69 -24.16
C LYS A 103 12.49 0.22 -23.68
N GLY A 104 11.54 1.14 -23.51
CA GLY A 104 10.20 0.84 -22.99
C GLY A 104 10.18 0.46 -21.51
N TYR A 105 11.23 0.80 -20.75
CA TYR A 105 11.39 0.40 -19.35
C TYR A 105 10.85 1.45 -18.37
N PRO A 106 10.09 1.05 -17.33
CA PRO A 106 9.61 1.99 -16.32
C PRO A 106 10.77 2.56 -15.51
N ILE A 107 10.84 3.88 -15.39
CA ILE A 107 11.76 4.59 -14.51
C ILE A 107 11.03 5.60 -13.63
N VAL A 108 11.41 5.65 -12.35
CA VAL A 108 10.91 6.62 -11.35
C VAL A 108 12.11 7.43 -10.81
N PRO A 109 12.51 8.51 -11.51
CA PRO A 109 13.69 9.28 -11.11
C PRO A 109 13.40 10.20 -9.92
N GLY A 110 14.44 10.48 -9.12
CA GLY A 110 14.36 11.36 -7.96
C GLY A 110 14.25 12.84 -8.31
N THR A 111 13.37 13.55 -7.60
CA THR A 111 13.18 14.99 -7.64
C THR A 111 13.12 15.53 -6.21
N SER A 112 13.48 16.80 -6.04
CA SER A 112 13.40 17.49 -4.74
C SER A 112 12.84 18.91 -4.84
N ASN A 113 12.66 19.43 -6.06
CA ASN A 113 12.25 20.81 -6.31
C ASN A 113 11.42 20.93 -7.62
N PRO A 114 10.78 22.10 -7.86
CA PRO A 114 10.00 22.37 -9.07
C PRO A 114 10.73 22.14 -10.41
N SER A 115 11.98 22.59 -10.53
CA SER A 115 12.75 22.46 -11.78
C SER A 115 13.03 20.99 -12.15
N ASP A 116 13.27 20.14 -11.15
CA ASP A 116 13.39 18.70 -11.37
C ASP A 116 12.06 18.10 -11.89
N VAL A 117 10.93 18.54 -11.32
CA VAL A 117 9.59 18.08 -11.72
C VAL A 117 9.24 18.53 -13.14
N GLU A 118 9.56 19.76 -13.51
CA GLU A 118 9.37 20.26 -14.88
C GLU A 118 10.21 19.47 -15.88
N THR A 119 11.45 19.13 -15.52
CA THR A 119 12.29 18.25 -16.34
C THR A 119 11.68 16.86 -16.50
N ALA A 120 11.07 16.31 -15.45
CA ALA A 120 10.37 15.02 -15.54
C ALA A 120 9.15 15.08 -16.47
N ILE A 121 8.38 16.17 -16.40
CA ILE A 121 7.22 16.42 -17.28
C ILE A 121 7.66 16.51 -18.74
N GLU A 122 8.73 17.26 -19.04
CA GLU A 122 9.29 17.37 -20.39
C GLU A 122 9.74 16.02 -20.96
N LEU A 123 10.19 15.12 -20.09
CA LEU A 123 10.57 13.74 -20.45
C LEU A 123 9.37 12.79 -20.54
N GLY A 124 8.14 13.27 -20.34
CA GLY A 124 6.91 12.50 -20.44
C GLY A 124 6.58 11.63 -19.22
N LEU A 125 7.17 11.91 -18.06
CA LEU A 125 6.90 11.18 -16.82
C LEU A 125 5.69 11.74 -16.08
N ASP A 126 4.89 10.85 -15.50
CA ASP A 126 3.74 11.19 -14.64
C ASP A 126 3.94 10.78 -13.16
N VAL A 127 5.05 10.10 -12.86
CA VAL A 127 5.44 9.68 -11.51
C VAL A 127 6.94 9.91 -11.31
N VAL A 128 7.29 10.56 -10.19
CA VAL A 128 8.68 10.77 -9.78
C VAL A 128 8.92 10.30 -8.34
N LYS A 129 10.15 9.95 -8.01
CA LYS A 129 10.57 9.73 -6.62
C LYS A 129 10.78 11.09 -5.97
N PHE A 130 10.29 11.30 -4.76
CA PHE A 130 10.65 12.49 -3.98
C PHE A 130 11.70 12.12 -2.94
N PHE A 131 12.94 12.62 -3.10
CA PHE A 131 14.07 12.20 -2.29
C PHE A 131 15.07 13.34 -2.06
N PRO A 132 15.63 13.48 -0.84
CA PRO A 132 15.31 12.76 0.40
C PRO A 132 14.08 13.38 1.09
N ALA A 133 12.96 12.65 1.17
CA ALA A 133 11.63 13.20 1.46
C ALA A 133 11.58 14.09 2.72
N GLU A 134 11.88 13.55 3.91
CA GLU A 134 11.78 14.34 5.15
C GLU A 134 12.74 15.54 5.15
N ALA A 135 13.98 15.35 4.70
CA ALA A 135 14.99 16.41 4.69
C ALA A 135 14.72 17.50 3.64
N ALA A 136 13.99 17.19 2.57
CA ALA A 136 13.61 18.12 1.51
C ALA A 136 12.30 18.89 1.81
N GLY A 137 11.83 18.90 3.06
CA GLY A 137 10.61 19.61 3.48
C GLY A 137 9.36 18.73 3.58
N GLY A 138 9.51 17.43 3.38
CA GLY A 138 8.49 16.41 3.64
C GLY A 138 7.19 16.59 2.84
N LEU A 139 6.09 16.10 3.41
CA LEU A 139 4.77 16.15 2.77
C LEU A 139 4.31 17.57 2.40
N ASN A 140 4.74 18.59 3.16
CA ASN A 140 4.40 19.99 2.88
C ASN A 140 5.02 20.48 1.56
N MET A 141 6.28 20.10 1.30
CA MET A 141 6.93 20.37 0.01
C MET A 141 6.18 19.68 -1.13
N ILE A 142 5.86 18.39 -0.97
CA ILE A 142 5.12 17.63 -2.00
C ILE A 142 3.76 18.27 -2.28
N LYS A 143 2.99 18.65 -1.26
CA LYS A 143 1.69 19.33 -1.44
C LYS A 143 1.84 20.66 -2.19
N SER A 144 2.89 21.42 -1.89
CA SER A 144 3.18 22.70 -2.54
C SER A 144 3.51 22.51 -4.02
N MET A 145 4.30 21.48 -4.36
CA MET A 145 4.63 21.14 -5.75
C MET A 145 3.42 20.54 -6.49
N ALA A 146 2.62 19.70 -5.83
CA ALA A 146 1.48 19.05 -6.46
C ALA A 146 0.33 20.00 -6.82
N ALA A 147 0.31 21.22 -6.26
CA ALA A 147 -0.69 22.24 -6.57
C ALA A 147 -0.61 22.72 -8.04
N PRO A 148 0.56 23.19 -8.57
CA PRO A 148 0.71 23.49 -9.98
C PRO A 148 0.86 22.24 -10.86
N TYR A 149 1.49 21.15 -10.38
CA TYR A 149 1.75 19.94 -11.17
C TYR A 149 0.65 18.90 -10.99
N THR A 150 -0.57 19.23 -11.41
CA THR A 150 -1.79 18.47 -11.09
C THR A 150 -1.80 17.03 -11.58
N ASN A 151 -1.04 16.67 -12.63
CA ASN A 151 -0.95 15.29 -13.12
C ASN A 151 0.19 14.50 -12.48
N MET A 152 1.15 15.17 -11.82
CA MET A 152 2.32 14.52 -11.25
C MET A 152 1.97 13.76 -9.97
N LYS A 153 2.52 12.56 -9.83
CA LYS A 153 2.47 11.76 -8.60
C LYS A 153 3.87 11.50 -8.06
N PHE A 154 3.94 11.13 -6.79
CA PHE A 154 5.19 11.06 -6.05
C PHE A 154 5.35 9.71 -5.33
N MET A 155 6.58 9.20 -5.33
CA MET A 155 7.05 8.08 -4.51
C MET A 155 8.06 8.62 -3.48
N PRO A 156 7.62 9.13 -2.32
CA PRO A 156 8.52 9.68 -1.31
C PRO A 156 9.40 8.59 -0.71
N THR A 157 10.69 8.91 -0.54
CA THR A 157 11.68 8.02 0.07
C THR A 157 12.68 8.86 0.86
N GLY A 158 13.14 8.34 2.00
CA GLY A 158 14.11 9.02 2.87
C GLY A 158 13.42 9.65 4.08
N GLY A 159 13.64 9.04 5.26
CA GLY A 159 13.00 9.43 6.52
C GLY A 159 11.58 8.89 6.72
N ILE A 160 11.03 8.17 5.74
CA ILE A 160 9.74 7.46 5.90
C ILE A 160 9.90 6.30 6.89
N ASN A 161 8.95 6.19 7.82
CA ASN A 161 8.89 5.17 8.86
C ASN A 161 7.42 4.91 9.25
N ALA A 162 7.18 3.96 10.16
CA ALA A 162 5.82 3.61 10.60
C ALA A 162 5.02 4.80 11.17
N GLY A 163 5.67 5.76 11.82
CA GLY A 163 5.03 6.91 12.46
C GLY A 163 4.57 8.00 11.48
N ASN A 164 5.17 8.11 10.30
CA ASN A 164 4.78 9.11 9.30
C ASN A 164 4.19 8.50 8.00
N LEU A 165 4.27 7.18 7.79
CA LEU A 165 3.80 6.52 6.57
C LEU A 165 2.36 6.91 6.20
N LYS A 166 1.44 6.88 7.17
CA LYS A 166 0.03 7.16 6.94
C LYS A 166 -0.19 8.60 6.44
N SER A 167 0.51 9.58 7.01
CA SER A 167 0.31 10.99 6.62
C SER A 167 0.68 11.23 5.16
N TYR A 168 1.72 10.55 4.66
CA TYR A 168 2.09 10.55 3.26
C TYR A 168 1.02 9.87 2.40
N LEU A 169 0.66 8.63 2.73
CA LEU A 169 -0.27 7.83 1.94
C LEU A 169 -1.70 8.38 1.89
N ASP A 170 -2.11 9.16 2.90
CA ASP A 170 -3.40 9.86 2.91
C ASP A 170 -3.49 10.95 1.81
N PHE A 171 -2.35 11.43 1.31
CA PHE A 171 -2.33 12.39 0.21
C PHE A 171 -2.39 11.66 -1.13
N GLY A 172 -3.51 11.77 -1.84
CA GLY A 172 -3.79 11.03 -3.09
C GLY A 172 -2.85 11.29 -4.29
N LYS A 173 -1.81 12.10 -4.13
CA LYS A 173 -0.70 12.23 -5.09
C LYS A 173 0.46 11.29 -4.79
N ILE A 174 0.43 10.58 -3.66
CA ILE A 174 1.43 9.59 -3.30
C ILE A 174 1.02 8.23 -3.87
N VAL A 175 1.86 7.64 -4.72
CA VAL A 175 1.59 6.29 -5.28
C VAL A 175 1.88 5.20 -4.27
N CYS A 176 3.04 5.26 -3.62
CA CYS A 176 3.56 4.37 -2.59
C CYS A 176 4.75 5.06 -1.90
N CYS A 177 5.21 4.54 -0.77
CA CYS A 177 6.38 5.08 -0.09
C CYS A 177 7.55 4.09 -0.12
N GLY A 178 8.76 4.59 -0.35
CA GLY A 178 9.99 3.81 -0.21
C GLY A 178 10.56 3.92 1.21
N GLY A 179 11.02 2.81 1.78
CA GLY A 179 11.70 2.83 3.08
C GLY A 179 12.40 1.54 3.43
N SER A 180 13.22 1.58 4.48
CA SER A 180 14.11 0.47 4.88
C SER A 180 13.88 -0.01 6.31
N TRP A 181 12.87 0.50 7.02
CA TRP A 181 12.71 0.22 8.46
C TRP A 181 12.34 -1.25 8.75
N MET A 182 11.78 -1.96 7.77
CA MET A 182 11.45 -3.38 7.84
C MET A 182 12.58 -4.31 7.36
N VAL A 183 13.55 -3.78 6.61
CA VAL A 183 14.73 -4.53 6.10
C VAL A 183 16.00 -3.89 6.64
N LYS A 184 16.25 -4.10 7.93
CA LYS A 184 17.42 -3.52 8.59
C LYS A 184 18.68 -4.30 8.21
N LYS A 185 19.78 -3.57 7.99
CA LYS A 185 21.05 -4.13 7.50
C LYS A 185 21.65 -5.16 8.47
N ASP A 186 21.54 -4.90 9.77
CA ASP A 186 21.99 -5.80 10.84
C ASP A 186 21.21 -7.12 10.85
N MET A 187 19.90 -7.10 10.61
CA MET A 187 19.07 -8.30 10.52
C MET A 187 19.43 -9.15 9.30
N VAL A 188 19.65 -8.52 8.14
CA VAL A 188 20.13 -9.22 6.93
C VAL A 188 21.48 -9.88 7.20
N ALA A 189 22.44 -9.13 7.76
CA ALA A 189 23.78 -9.65 8.07
C ALA A 189 23.76 -10.80 9.09
N ALA A 190 22.79 -10.79 10.01
CA ALA A 190 22.57 -11.84 11.00
C ALA A 190 21.76 -13.04 10.46
N GLY A 191 21.22 -12.96 9.23
CA GLY A 191 20.32 -13.97 8.67
C GLY A 191 18.94 -14.03 9.35
N ASP A 192 18.52 -12.97 10.05
CA ASP A 192 17.23 -12.87 10.74
C ASP A 192 16.08 -12.52 9.77
N PHE A 193 15.85 -13.41 8.80
CA PHE A 193 14.79 -13.24 7.80
C PHE A 193 13.39 -13.46 8.38
N GLU A 194 13.26 -14.24 9.44
CA GLU A 194 12.00 -14.36 10.19
C GLU A 194 11.63 -13.05 10.89
N GLY A 195 12.60 -12.36 11.51
CA GLY A 195 12.40 -11.02 12.05
C GLY A 195 12.00 -10.02 10.96
N ILE A 196 12.65 -10.06 9.80
CA ILE A 196 12.30 -9.19 8.65
C ILE A 196 10.87 -9.48 8.16
N LYS A 197 10.46 -10.74 8.07
CA LYS A 197 9.09 -11.13 7.71
C LYS A 197 8.07 -10.53 8.70
N ASN A 198 8.37 -10.56 9.99
CA ASN A 198 7.49 -10.01 11.03
C ASN A 198 7.40 -8.49 10.94
N LEU A 199 8.52 -7.78 10.79
CA LEU A 199 8.52 -6.32 10.60
C LEU A 199 7.83 -5.89 9.29
N THR A 200 7.97 -6.70 8.25
CA THR A 200 7.27 -6.48 6.97
C THR A 200 5.75 -6.58 7.17
N ARG A 201 5.30 -7.62 7.88
CA ARG A 201 3.89 -7.80 8.23
C ARG A 201 3.35 -6.66 9.09
N GLU A 202 4.11 -6.26 10.10
CA GLU A 202 3.77 -5.12 10.96
C GLU A 202 3.64 -3.82 10.16
N ALA A 203 4.53 -3.59 9.18
CA ALA A 203 4.44 -2.42 8.29
C ALA A 203 3.17 -2.45 7.43
N VAL A 204 2.80 -3.61 6.89
CA VAL A 204 1.56 -3.80 6.12
C VAL A 204 0.33 -3.61 7.00
N ASP A 205 0.31 -4.21 8.19
CA ASP A 205 -0.83 -4.13 9.11
C ASP A 205 -1.01 -2.71 9.63
N THR A 206 0.08 -1.98 9.91
CA THR A 206 0.05 -0.56 10.25
C THR A 206 -0.51 0.28 9.11
N MET A 207 -0.08 0.02 7.87
CA MET A 207 -0.60 0.72 6.69
C MET A 207 -2.10 0.48 6.51
N LEU A 208 -2.56 -0.77 6.59
CA LEU A 208 -3.97 -1.13 6.36
C LEU A 208 -4.87 -0.73 7.53
N GLY A 209 -4.36 -0.79 8.77
CA GLY A 209 -5.02 -0.28 9.97
C GLY A 209 -6.40 -0.88 10.21
N PHE A 210 -6.54 -2.20 10.09
CA PHE A 210 -7.82 -2.88 10.28
C PHE A 210 -8.37 -2.68 11.70
N GLU A 211 -9.66 -2.35 11.81
CA GLU A 211 -10.37 -2.24 13.09
C GLU A 211 -11.82 -2.72 12.92
N VAL A 212 -12.40 -3.33 13.95
CA VAL A 212 -13.86 -3.58 13.94
C VAL A 212 -14.55 -2.23 14.08
N ARG A 213 -15.33 -1.86 13.06
CA ARG A 213 -16.06 -0.59 13.03
C ARG A 213 -17.39 -0.70 13.75
N HIS A 214 -18.18 -1.72 13.39
CA HIS A 214 -19.48 -2.00 13.97
C HIS A 214 -19.93 -3.44 13.66
N VAL A 215 -20.90 -3.92 14.44
CA VAL A 215 -21.62 -5.16 14.20
C VAL A 215 -23.06 -4.84 13.82
N GLY A 216 -23.45 -5.29 12.64
CA GLY A 216 -24.82 -5.34 12.18
C GLY A 216 -25.55 -6.54 12.77
N VAL A 217 -26.68 -6.30 13.44
CA VAL A 217 -27.50 -7.36 14.04
C VAL A 217 -28.81 -7.44 13.27
N ASN A 218 -29.07 -8.60 12.66
CA ASN A 218 -30.32 -8.82 11.93
C ASN A 218 -31.48 -9.07 12.91
N LEU A 219 -32.52 -8.22 12.85
CA LEU A 219 -33.74 -8.36 13.63
C LEU A 219 -34.96 -8.59 12.72
N GLN A 220 -36.09 -8.97 13.29
CA GLN A 220 -37.29 -9.31 12.52
C GLN A 220 -38.07 -8.07 12.09
N SER A 221 -37.95 -6.95 12.81
CA SER A 221 -38.72 -5.75 12.54
C SER A 221 -38.00 -4.46 12.97
N GLY A 222 -38.55 -3.33 12.51
CA GLY A 222 -38.09 -2.01 12.96
C GLY A 222 -38.40 -1.74 14.43
N GLU A 223 -39.48 -2.30 14.96
CA GLU A 223 -39.86 -2.20 16.37
C GLU A 223 -38.83 -2.92 17.26
N GLU A 224 -38.47 -4.16 16.92
CA GLU A 224 -37.40 -4.90 17.63
C GLU A 224 -36.06 -4.15 17.62
N ALA A 225 -35.72 -3.50 16.51
CA ALA A 225 -34.51 -2.70 16.40
C ALA A 225 -34.53 -1.47 17.32
N GLU A 226 -35.67 -0.81 17.43
CA GLU A 226 -35.83 0.36 18.30
C GLU A 226 -35.87 -0.04 19.78
N ASP A 227 -36.55 -1.13 20.12
CA ASP A 227 -36.61 -1.68 21.49
C ASP A 227 -35.23 -2.11 22.00
N LEU A 228 -34.46 -2.80 21.15
CA LEU A 228 -33.10 -3.20 21.51
C LEU A 228 -32.17 -1.98 21.61
N ALA A 229 -32.33 -0.98 20.73
CA ALA A 229 -31.57 0.27 20.85
C ALA A 229 -31.89 1.01 22.16
N ASP A 230 -33.15 1.08 22.56
CA ASP A 230 -33.58 1.69 23.82
C ASP A 230 -33.08 0.89 25.03
N THR A 231 -33.03 -0.44 24.92
CA THR A 231 -32.40 -1.30 25.92
C THR A 231 -30.92 -0.96 26.08
N PHE A 232 -30.16 -0.86 24.98
CA PHE A 232 -28.75 -0.49 25.03
C PHE A 232 -28.52 0.95 25.52
N ASN A 233 -29.41 1.88 25.18
CA ASN A 233 -29.36 3.23 25.73
C ASN A 233 -29.54 3.22 27.25
N LYS A 234 -30.50 2.46 27.78
CA LYS A 234 -30.71 2.32 29.23
C LYS A 234 -29.55 1.62 29.93
N MET A 235 -28.96 0.59 29.33
CA MET A 235 -27.88 -0.19 29.93
C MET A 235 -26.52 0.52 29.90
N PHE A 236 -26.20 1.16 28.77
CA PHE A 236 -24.84 1.61 28.44
C PHE A 236 -24.77 3.08 28.01
N SER A 237 -25.90 3.80 28.00
CA SER A 237 -26.00 5.19 27.52
C SER A 237 -25.58 5.37 26.05
N PHE A 238 -25.70 4.32 25.23
CA PHE A 238 -25.44 4.42 23.81
C PHE A 238 -26.52 5.25 23.12
N GLU A 239 -26.12 6.36 22.50
CA GLU A 239 -27.04 7.23 21.79
C GLU A 239 -27.73 6.50 20.62
N LYS A 240 -29.05 6.69 20.51
CA LYS A 240 -29.86 6.10 19.46
C LYS A 240 -29.89 7.02 18.23
N LYS A 241 -29.52 6.50 17.06
CA LYS A 241 -29.65 7.18 15.77
C LYS A 241 -30.50 6.35 14.82
N VAL A 242 -31.77 6.75 14.66
CA VAL A 242 -32.73 6.04 13.80
C VAL A 242 -32.47 6.40 12.33
N GLY A 243 -32.23 5.38 11.51
CA GLY A 243 -32.14 5.49 10.06
C GLY A 243 -33.27 4.73 9.35
N ASN A 244 -33.22 4.75 8.02
CA ASN A 244 -34.24 4.11 7.18
C ASN A 244 -34.17 2.58 7.22
N SER A 245 -32.96 2.01 7.17
CA SER A 245 -32.75 0.55 7.10
C SER A 245 -32.32 -0.07 8.43
N SER A 246 -31.84 0.74 9.35
CA SER A 246 -31.26 0.31 10.63
C SER A 246 -31.39 1.40 11.69
N VAL A 247 -31.20 1.03 12.94
CA VAL A 247 -31.04 1.93 14.09
C VAL A 247 -29.62 1.74 14.61
N PHE A 248 -28.82 2.79 14.59
CA PHE A 248 -27.51 2.75 15.24
C PHE A 248 -27.66 2.97 16.74
N SER A 249 -27.02 2.13 17.53
CA SER A 249 -26.86 2.30 18.98
C SER A 249 -25.38 2.56 19.28
N GLY A 250 -25.07 3.81 19.63
CA GLY A 250 -23.70 4.30 19.68
C GLY A 250 -23.04 4.22 18.30
N THR A 251 -21.76 3.84 18.27
CA THR A 251 -21.02 3.63 17.01
C THR A 251 -20.78 2.15 16.69
N GLY A 252 -20.99 1.26 17.65
CA GLY A 252 -20.61 -0.16 17.56
C GLY A 252 -21.72 -1.10 17.09
N PHE A 253 -23.00 -0.71 17.20
CA PHE A 253 -24.12 -1.58 16.85
C PHE A 253 -25.02 -0.95 15.78
N GLU A 254 -25.21 -1.66 14.68
CA GLU A 254 -26.18 -1.34 13.64
C GLU A 254 -27.33 -2.35 13.71
N LEU A 255 -28.44 -1.97 14.34
CA LEU A 255 -29.59 -2.85 14.53
C LEU A 255 -30.49 -2.79 13.28
N MET A 256 -30.49 -3.86 12.49
CA MET A 256 -31.16 -3.88 11.20
C MET A 256 -32.67 -4.04 11.39
N LYS A 257 -33.47 -3.23 10.67
CA LYS A 257 -34.94 -3.28 10.75
C LYS A 257 -35.56 -4.47 10.00
N LYS A 258 -34.74 -5.25 9.29
CA LYS A 258 -35.07 -6.45 8.52
C LYS A 258 -33.82 -7.30 8.32
N GLN A 259 -33.99 -8.54 7.87
CA GLN A 259 -32.88 -9.43 7.52
C GLN A 259 -32.01 -8.81 6.41
N GLY A 260 -30.72 -8.65 6.71
CA GLY A 260 -29.67 -8.18 5.81
C GLY A 260 -28.78 -9.32 5.30
N ARG A 261 -27.54 -8.98 4.93
CA ARG A 261 -26.52 -9.98 4.59
C ARG A 261 -26.07 -10.71 5.87
N GLY A 262 -25.76 -12.00 5.74
CA GLY A 262 -25.31 -12.84 6.84
C GLY A 262 -26.47 -13.40 7.67
N THR A 263 -26.34 -14.64 8.13
CA THR A 263 -27.32 -15.30 9.00
C THR A 263 -27.60 -14.50 10.28
N HIS A 264 -26.57 -13.97 10.93
CA HIS A 264 -26.66 -13.19 12.18
C HIS A 264 -26.57 -11.67 11.95
N GLY A 265 -26.38 -11.25 10.70
CA GLY A 265 -26.05 -9.89 10.31
C GLY A 265 -24.62 -9.77 9.79
N HIS A 266 -23.99 -8.61 9.98
CA HIS A 266 -22.67 -8.31 9.40
C HIS A 266 -21.65 -7.80 10.40
N ILE A 267 -20.37 -7.92 10.06
CA ILE A 267 -19.28 -7.27 10.79
C ILE A 267 -18.55 -6.34 9.82
N ALA A 268 -18.53 -5.06 10.17
CA ALA A 268 -17.80 -4.04 9.45
C ALA A 268 -16.36 -3.96 9.95
N ILE A 269 -15.40 -4.15 9.04
CA ILE A 269 -13.98 -3.97 9.32
C ILE A 269 -13.52 -2.70 8.60
N ALA A 270 -13.23 -1.66 9.38
CA ALA A 270 -12.69 -0.43 8.85
C ALA A 270 -11.20 -0.58 8.47
N THR A 271 -10.78 0.08 7.39
CA THR A 271 -9.38 0.10 6.91
C THR A 271 -9.01 1.49 6.40
N ASN A 272 -7.73 1.84 6.50
CA ASN A 272 -7.19 3.11 6.02
C ASN A 272 -7.29 3.24 4.50
N TYR A 273 -7.12 2.15 3.74
CA TYR A 273 -7.06 2.17 2.28
C TYR A 273 -7.74 0.93 1.69
N ILE A 274 -9.04 1.04 1.39
CA ILE A 274 -9.86 -0.14 1.01
C ILE A 274 -9.34 -0.88 -0.23
N GLU A 275 -8.86 -0.17 -1.25
CA GLU A 275 -8.34 -0.80 -2.48
C GLU A 275 -7.04 -1.57 -2.22
N ARG A 276 -6.18 -1.06 -1.33
CA ARG A 276 -4.98 -1.78 -0.90
C ARG A 276 -5.34 -2.97 -0.04
N ALA A 277 -6.28 -2.81 0.88
CA ALA A 277 -6.76 -3.91 1.71
C ALA A 277 -7.28 -5.07 0.86
N ILE A 278 -8.08 -4.78 -0.18
CA ILE A 278 -8.55 -5.79 -1.14
C ILE A 278 -7.36 -6.49 -1.78
N TYR A 279 -6.42 -5.75 -2.36
CA TYR A 279 -5.24 -6.33 -3.00
C TYR A 279 -4.47 -7.27 -2.05
N HIS A 280 -4.18 -6.83 -0.83
CA HIS A 280 -3.45 -7.61 0.17
C HIS A 280 -4.22 -8.85 0.63
N LEU A 281 -5.54 -8.75 0.77
CA LEU A 281 -6.38 -9.87 1.21
C LEU A 281 -6.63 -10.88 0.08
N GLU A 282 -6.75 -10.44 -1.17
CA GLU A 282 -6.80 -11.32 -2.34
C GLU A 282 -5.51 -12.14 -2.49
N LYS A 283 -4.34 -11.52 -2.26
CA LYS A 283 -3.05 -12.24 -2.22
C LYS A 283 -2.96 -13.26 -1.07
N ARG A 284 -3.78 -13.12 -0.04
CA ARG A 284 -3.93 -14.08 1.07
C ARG A 284 -5.03 -15.12 0.82
N GLY A 285 -5.67 -15.10 -0.35
CA GLY A 285 -6.68 -16.08 -0.76
C GLY A 285 -8.13 -15.72 -0.40
N PHE A 286 -8.41 -14.49 0.02
CA PHE A 286 -9.78 -14.04 0.29
C PHE A 286 -10.42 -13.43 -0.97
N GLU A 287 -11.71 -13.72 -1.19
CA GLU A 287 -12.46 -13.18 -2.33
C GLU A 287 -13.53 -12.18 -1.89
N PHE A 288 -13.82 -11.21 -2.77
CA PHE A 288 -14.84 -10.18 -2.56
C PHE A 288 -16.02 -10.36 -3.51
N ASP A 289 -17.22 -10.07 -3.00
CA ASP A 289 -18.44 -9.96 -3.79
C ASP A 289 -18.46 -8.60 -4.50
N LYS A 290 -18.11 -8.59 -5.79
CA LYS A 290 -17.99 -7.35 -6.57
C LYS A 290 -19.32 -6.62 -6.73
N ASP A 291 -20.44 -7.33 -6.70
CA ASP A 291 -21.77 -6.73 -6.81
C ASP A 291 -22.19 -6.01 -5.52
N SER A 292 -21.46 -6.23 -4.43
CA SER A 292 -21.67 -5.55 -3.14
C SER A 292 -20.94 -4.21 -3.01
N ALA A 293 -20.14 -3.83 -4.01
CA ALA A 293 -19.30 -2.64 -3.94
C ALA A 293 -20.15 -1.36 -3.80
N VAL A 294 -19.92 -0.63 -2.71
CA VAL A 294 -20.54 0.68 -2.48
C VAL A 294 -19.56 1.76 -2.95
N ILE A 295 -19.89 2.43 -4.06
CA ILE A 295 -19.09 3.50 -4.64
C ILE A 295 -19.75 4.85 -4.35
N LYS A 296 -18.98 5.83 -3.89
CA LYS A 296 -19.42 7.23 -3.71
C LYS A 296 -18.33 8.19 -4.17
N ASN A 297 -18.68 9.16 -5.01
CA ASN A 297 -17.75 10.14 -5.61
C ASN A 297 -16.55 9.43 -6.27
N ASP A 298 -16.83 8.42 -7.10
CA ASP A 298 -15.84 7.59 -7.80
C ASP A 298 -14.81 6.89 -6.90
N ARG A 299 -15.13 6.72 -5.61
CA ARG A 299 -14.30 6.00 -4.64
C ARG A 299 -15.07 4.86 -4.01
N LEU A 300 -14.43 3.71 -3.92
CA LEU A 300 -14.94 2.58 -3.15
C LEU A 300 -15.03 2.95 -1.66
N LYS A 301 -16.18 2.68 -1.05
CA LYS A 301 -16.47 2.98 0.36
C LYS A 301 -16.70 1.73 1.18
N ALA A 302 -17.29 0.70 0.61
CA ALA A 302 -17.43 -0.60 1.27
C ALA A 302 -17.50 -1.72 0.24
N ILE A 303 -17.10 -2.93 0.65
CA ILE A 303 -17.23 -4.15 -0.15
C ILE A 303 -17.29 -5.37 0.77
N TYR A 304 -18.22 -6.29 0.51
CA TYR A 304 -18.35 -7.54 1.24
C TYR A 304 -17.38 -8.60 0.71
N PHE A 305 -16.89 -9.44 1.63
CA PHE A 305 -16.28 -10.70 1.26
C PHE A 305 -17.33 -11.65 0.67
N LYS A 306 -16.90 -12.63 -0.13
CA LYS A 306 -17.77 -13.75 -0.51
C LYS A 306 -17.96 -14.70 0.67
N GLY A 307 -19.19 -15.18 0.83
CA GLY A 307 -19.55 -16.15 1.87
C GLY A 307 -19.84 -15.52 3.23
N GLU A 308 -19.97 -16.39 4.24
CA GLU A 308 -20.21 -16.02 5.64
C GLU A 308 -19.13 -16.60 6.55
N PHE A 309 -18.82 -15.87 7.61
CA PHE A 309 -17.79 -16.20 8.60
C PHE A 309 -18.46 -16.30 9.96
N GLY A 310 -18.66 -17.51 10.47
CA GLY A 310 -19.41 -17.73 11.71
C GLY A 310 -20.88 -17.27 11.64
N GLY A 311 -21.47 -17.31 10.43
CA GLY A 311 -22.83 -16.82 10.18
C GLY A 311 -22.94 -15.30 10.02
N PHE A 312 -21.83 -14.56 10.01
CA PHE A 312 -21.80 -13.13 9.70
C PHE A 312 -21.29 -12.88 8.29
N ALA A 313 -21.92 -11.96 7.57
CA ALA A 313 -21.31 -11.38 6.40
C ALA A 313 -20.23 -10.37 6.85
N ILE A 314 -19.01 -10.46 6.32
CA ILE A 314 -17.97 -9.48 6.64
C ILE A 314 -17.84 -8.51 5.47
N HIS A 315 -17.69 -7.22 5.76
CA HIS A 315 -17.33 -6.23 4.75
C HIS A 315 -16.22 -5.31 5.21
N LEU A 316 -15.40 -4.87 4.26
CA LEU A 316 -14.49 -3.77 4.46
C LEU A 316 -15.24 -2.45 4.34
N VAL A 317 -14.88 -1.48 5.16
CA VAL A 317 -15.33 -0.10 5.04
C VAL A 317 -14.13 0.85 5.08
N GLN A 318 -14.15 1.87 4.24
CA GLN A 318 -13.14 2.91 4.23
C GLN A 318 -13.30 3.79 5.48
N LYS A 319 -12.22 4.00 6.24
CA LYS A 319 -12.16 5.01 7.31
C LYS A 319 -12.38 6.42 6.77
#